data_AF-A0A8J6IGD7-F1
#
_entry.id   AF-A0A8J6IGD7-F1
#
_cell.length_a   1.000
_cell.length_b   1.000
_cell.length_c   1.000
_cell.angle_alpha   90.00
_cell.angle_beta   90.00
_cell.angle_gamma   90.00
#
_symmetry.space_group_name_H-M   'P 1'
#
loop_
_entity.id
_entity.type
_entity.pdbx_description
1 polymer ?
#
loop_
_entity_poly.entity_id
_entity_poly.type
_entity_poly.pdbx_seq_one_letter_code
_entity_poly.pdbx_strand_id
1 'polypeptide(L)'
;MPNLTPHATRAAVTRLRDACESLGRELCHARALTYLQAPGYGDALVAANGRDPERLAAIRSHAQLTGHQTIADNVFHRSELAEPARAVPDEWMQSSCAIGSVADGVEKLAAYRDAGADEIVTYGSTPQQNAGLAAAWSAPAGSRV
;
A
#
# COMPACT_ATOMS: atom_id res chain seq x y z
N MET A 1 11.46 9.79 -17.86
CA MET A 1 11.77 9.51 -16.44
C MET A 1 13.21 9.95 -16.18
N PRO A 2 13.52 10.70 -15.11
CA PRO A 2 14.91 10.98 -14.80
C PRO A 2 15.53 9.68 -14.27
N ASN A 3 16.51 9.16 -15.01
CA ASN A 3 17.19 7.92 -14.66
C ASN A 3 18.08 8.16 -13.44
N LEU A 4 17.70 7.59 -12.29
CA LEU A 4 18.58 7.50 -11.13
C LEU A 4 19.86 6.77 -11.53
N THR A 5 21.03 7.26 -11.10
CA THR A 5 22.28 6.50 -11.28
C THR A 5 22.18 5.17 -10.52
N PRO A 6 22.96 4.13 -10.88
CA PRO A 6 22.97 2.87 -10.14
C PRO A 6 23.25 3.06 -8.63
N HIS A 7 24.10 4.02 -8.26
CA HIS A 7 24.35 4.38 -6.87
C HIS A 7 23.11 5.00 -6.20
N ALA A 8 22.43 5.94 -6.86
CA ALA A 8 21.22 6.56 -6.35
C ALA A 8 20.08 5.54 -6.23
N THR A 9 19.98 4.61 -7.17
CA THR A 9 19.05 3.47 -7.13
C THR A 9 19.34 2.57 -5.95
N ARG A 10 20.60 2.15 -5.75
CA ARG A 10 21.01 1.35 -4.58
C ARG A 10 20.67 2.05 -3.27
N ALA A 11 20.99 3.34 -3.15
CA ALA A 11 20.68 4.12 -1.95
C ALA A 11 19.16 4.21 -1.70
N ALA A 12 18.35 4.39 -2.76
CA ALA A 12 16.90 4.35 -2.65
C ALA A 12 16.37 2.97 -2.23
N VAL A 13 16.89 1.89 -2.82
CA VAL A 13 16.51 0.50 -2.47
C VAL A 13 16.90 0.15 -1.03
N THR A 14 18.09 0.53 -0.57
CA THR A 14 18.52 0.31 0.82
C THR A 14 17.59 1.03 1.80
N ARG A 15 17.27 2.31 1.56
CA ARG A 15 16.33 3.04 2.42
C ARG A 15 14.93 2.41 2.41
N LEU A 16 14.47 1.93 1.25
CA LEU A 16 13.19 1.24 1.14
C LEU A 16 13.20 -0.07 1.95
N ARG A 17 14.28 -0.83 1.91
CA ARG A 17 14.45 -2.06 2.70
C ARG A 17 14.39 -1.75 4.20
N ASP A 18 15.19 -0.81 4.67
CA ASP A 18 15.28 -0.48 6.11
C ASP A 18 13.92 0.07 6.64
N ALA A 19 13.18 0.81 5.80
CA ALA A 19 11.81 1.22 6.10
C ALA A 19 10.85 0.01 6.15
N CYS A 20 10.91 -0.91 5.18
CA CYS A 20 10.08 -2.11 5.16
C CYS A 20 10.38 -3.09 6.31
N GLU A 21 11.60 -3.09 6.84
CA GLU A 21 12.00 -3.92 7.99
C GLU A 21 11.51 -3.36 9.34
N SER A 22 11.26 -2.04 9.44
CA SER A 22 10.96 -1.38 10.71
C SER A 22 9.45 -1.16 10.98
N LEU A 23 8.58 -1.06 9.97
CA LEU A 23 7.19 -0.63 10.17
C LEU A 23 6.20 -1.27 9.16
N GLY A 24 5.57 -2.40 9.51
CA GLY A 24 4.65 -3.10 8.61
C GLY A 24 3.30 -2.39 8.38
N ARG A 25 2.61 -1.99 9.46
CA ARG A 25 1.25 -1.40 9.35
C ARG A 25 1.28 0.06 8.87
N GLU A 26 2.01 0.91 9.57
CA GLU A 26 1.96 2.36 9.36
C GLU A 26 2.47 2.77 7.98
N LEU A 27 3.47 2.07 7.43
CA LEU A 27 3.93 2.34 6.06
C LEU A 27 2.90 1.96 5.00
N CYS A 28 2.19 0.84 5.14
CA CYS A 28 1.12 0.48 4.21
C CYS A 28 0.02 1.55 4.21
N HIS A 29 -0.37 2.05 5.38
CA HIS A 29 -1.39 3.08 5.53
C HIS A 29 -0.89 4.45 5.01
N ALA A 30 0.36 4.80 5.28
CA ALA A 30 0.98 6.02 4.75
C ALA A 30 1.03 6.02 3.21
N ARG A 31 1.23 4.86 2.57
CA ARG A 31 1.12 4.73 1.11
C ARG A 31 -0.31 4.93 0.61
N ALA A 32 -1.30 4.49 1.37
CA ALA A 32 -2.70 4.70 1.02
C ALA A 32 -3.05 6.20 0.98
N LEU A 33 -2.46 7.00 1.89
CA LEU A 33 -2.66 8.45 1.92
C LEU A 33 -2.32 9.14 0.60
N THR A 34 -1.29 8.69 -0.13
CA THR A 34 -0.95 9.25 -1.45
C THR A 34 -2.15 9.22 -2.39
N TYR A 35 -2.92 8.13 -2.38
CA TYR A 35 -4.11 7.96 -3.21
C TYR A 35 -5.34 8.62 -2.63
N LEU A 36 -5.53 8.53 -1.31
CA LEU A 36 -6.69 9.11 -0.62
C LEU A 36 -6.65 10.64 -0.61
N GLN A 37 -5.48 11.24 -0.46
CA GLN A 37 -5.32 12.70 -0.47
C GLN A 37 -5.54 13.30 -1.87
N ALA A 38 -5.15 12.58 -2.94
CA ALA A 38 -5.24 13.07 -4.30
C ALA A 38 -6.70 13.43 -4.67
N PRO A 39 -7.01 14.71 -4.98
CA PRO A 39 -8.35 15.13 -5.35
C PRO A 39 -8.84 14.40 -6.61
N GLY A 40 -10.11 14.00 -6.62
CA GLY A 40 -10.72 13.23 -7.71
C GLY A 40 -10.36 11.75 -7.67
N TYR A 41 -9.08 11.40 -7.52
CA TYR A 41 -8.66 10.00 -7.45
C TYR A 41 -9.10 9.32 -6.15
N GLY A 42 -8.86 9.94 -4.99
CA GLY A 42 -9.31 9.41 -3.71
C GLY A 42 -10.84 9.30 -3.62
N ASP A 43 -11.55 10.25 -4.21
CA ASP A 43 -13.01 10.27 -4.27
C ASP A 43 -13.54 9.11 -5.13
N ALA A 44 -12.94 8.90 -6.31
CA ALA A 44 -13.27 7.76 -7.17
C ALA A 44 -12.98 6.42 -6.50
N LEU A 45 -11.87 6.29 -5.76
CA LEU A 45 -11.56 5.09 -5.00
C LEU A 45 -12.59 4.80 -3.91
N VAL A 46 -13.00 5.82 -3.15
CA VAL A 46 -14.02 5.69 -2.11
C VAL A 46 -15.37 5.29 -2.71
N ALA A 47 -15.80 5.97 -3.78
CA ALA A 47 -17.05 5.67 -4.47
C ALA A 47 -17.07 4.25 -5.06
N ALA A 48 -16.00 3.84 -5.76
CA ALA A 48 -15.90 2.52 -6.38
C ALA A 48 -15.96 1.37 -5.37
N ASN A 49 -15.55 1.62 -4.13
CA ASN A 49 -15.57 0.63 -3.04
C ASN A 49 -16.78 0.80 -2.10
N GLY A 50 -17.76 1.65 -2.44
CA GLY A 50 -18.94 1.91 -1.59
C GLY A 50 -18.59 2.46 -0.21
N ARG A 51 -17.46 3.15 -0.09
CA ARG A 51 -16.94 3.69 1.18
C ARG A 51 -17.53 5.06 1.46
N ASP A 52 -17.49 5.44 2.74
CA ASP A 52 -18.03 6.70 3.22
C ASP A 52 -17.14 7.91 2.83
N PRO A 53 -17.67 8.89 2.06
CA PRO A 53 -16.94 10.09 1.70
C PRO A 53 -16.64 11.02 2.89
N GLU A 54 -17.41 10.96 3.98
CA GLU A 54 -17.15 11.77 5.18
C GLU A 54 -15.87 11.31 5.89
N ARG A 55 -15.61 9.99 5.92
CA ARG A 55 -14.33 9.46 6.41
C ARG A 55 -13.15 9.93 5.59
N LEU A 56 -13.30 10.02 4.27
CA LEU A 56 -12.26 10.56 3.39
C LEU A 56 -11.97 12.04 3.70
N ALA A 57 -13.02 12.83 3.92
CA ALA A 57 -12.88 14.23 4.31
C ALA A 57 -12.17 14.37 5.66
N ALA A 58 -12.51 13.53 6.65
CA ALA A 58 -11.85 13.52 7.94
C ALA A 58 -10.35 13.19 7.84
N ILE A 59 -9.97 12.17 7.05
CA ILE A 59 -8.56 11.86 6.77
C ILE A 59 -7.87 13.08 6.17
N ARG A 60 -8.47 13.70 5.14
CA ARG A 60 -7.90 14.86 4.43
C ARG A 60 -7.81 16.13 5.27
N SER A 61 -8.56 16.25 6.37
CA SER A 61 -8.48 17.41 7.27
C SER A 61 -7.24 17.41 8.16
N HIS A 62 -6.44 16.34 8.15
CA HIS A 62 -5.21 16.29 8.95
C HIS A 62 -4.21 17.37 8.51
N ALA A 63 -3.58 18.05 9.47
CA ALA A 63 -2.74 19.22 9.21
C ALA A 63 -1.61 18.93 8.20
N GLN A 64 -0.97 17.76 8.29
CA GLN A 64 0.09 17.33 7.37
C GLN A 64 -0.40 17.03 5.94
N LEU A 65 -1.71 16.94 5.71
CA LEU A 65 -2.30 16.70 4.38
C LEU A 65 -2.86 17.98 3.76
N THR A 66 -2.71 19.12 4.43
CA THR A 66 -3.27 20.42 4.03
C THR A 66 -2.17 21.46 3.84
N GLY A 67 -2.47 22.56 3.14
CA GLY A 67 -1.56 23.71 3.01
C GLY A 67 -0.40 23.53 2.01
N HIS A 68 -0.38 22.42 1.27
CA HIS A 68 0.62 22.14 0.24
C HIS A 68 0.04 22.30 -1.17
N GLN A 69 0.86 22.76 -2.12
CA GLN A 69 0.48 22.81 -3.55
C GLN A 69 0.56 21.43 -4.24
N THR A 70 0.98 20.41 -3.51
CA THR A 70 1.15 19.04 -3.98
C THR A 70 0.69 18.06 -2.90
N ILE A 71 0.67 16.76 -3.21
CA ILE A 71 0.35 15.73 -2.22
C ILE A 71 1.48 15.59 -1.17
N ALA A 72 1.11 15.22 0.04
CA ALA A 72 2.01 15.13 1.20
C ALA A 72 3.17 14.16 0.98
N ASP A 73 3.00 13.11 0.17
CA ASP A 73 4.07 12.15 -0.20
C ASP A 73 5.21 12.80 -1.02
N ASN A 74 5.00 14.00 -1.58
CA ASN A 74 6.07 14.79 -2.22
C ASN A 74 6.76 15.78 -1.25
N VAL A 75 6.21 15.97 -0.05
CA VAL A 75 6.69 16.93 0.95
C VAL A 75 7.37 16.21 2.11
N PHE A 76 6.81 15.07 2.53
CA PHE A 76 7.24 14.29 3.68
C PHE A 76 7.74 12.92 3.24
N HIS A 77 8.70 12.37 3.97
CA HIS A 77 9.01 10.95 3.93
C HIS A 77 7.86 10.14 4.51
N ARG A 78 7.66 8.91 4.01
CA ARG A 78 6.57 8.03 4.49
C ARG A 78 6.61 7.77 6.00
N SER A 79 7.79 7.69 6.60
CA SER A 79 7.94 7.55 8.05
C SER A 79 7.40 8.76 8.82
N GLU A 80 7.36 9.93 8.21
CA GLU A 80 6.84 11.18 8.80
C GLU A 80 5.31 11.30 8.65
N LEU A 81 4.68 10.44 7.84
CA LEU A 81 3.23 10.36 7.64
C LEU A 81 2.57 9.29 8.53
N ALA A 82 3.29 8.75 9.51
CA ALA A 82 2.76 7.73 10.42
C ALA A 82 1.54 8.20 11.21
N GLU A 83 1.50 9.48 11.59
CA GLU A 83 0.38 10.08 12.33
C GLU A 83 -0.90 10.14 11.46
N PRO A 84 -0.92 10.82 10.29
CA PRO A 84 -2.11 10.87 9.45
C PRO A 84 -2.54 9.49 8.95
N ALA A 85 -1.58 8.56 8.84
CA ALA A 85 -1.86 7.19 8.42
C ALA A 85 -2.75 6.44 9.42
N ARG A 86 -2.78 6.84 10.70
CA ARG A 86 -3.67 6.26 11.71
C ARG A 86 -5.14 6.56 11.46
N ALA A 87 -5.45 7.62 10.73
CA ALA A 87 -6.82 7.95 10.36
C ALA A 87 -7.37 7.04 9.24
N VAL A 88 -6.51 6.31 8.52
CA VAL A 88 -6.95 5.35 7.51
C VAL A 88 -7.48 4.10 8.23
N PRO A 89 -8.75 3.69 8.00
CA PRO A 89 -9.31 2.54 8.68
C PRO A 89 -8.61 1.23 8.28
N ASP A 90 -8.35 0.34 9.24
CA ASP A 90 -7.72 -0.96 8.98
C ASP A 90 -8.58 -1.79 8.02
N GLU A 91 -9.92 -1.72 8.12
CA GLU A 91 -10.81 -2.48 7.24
C GLU A 91 -10.69 -2.03 5.77
N TRP A 92 -10.33 -0.77 5.52
CA TRP A 92 -10.07 -0.29 4.17
C TRP A 92 -8.82 -0.95 3.60
N MET A 93 -7.79 -1.15 4.42
CA MET A 93 -6.54 -1.78 4.00
C MET A 93 -6.70 -3.30 3.86
N GLN A 94 -7.35 -3.97 4.81
CA GLN A 94 -7.57 -5.42 4.77
C GLN A 94 -8.48 -5.85 3.62
N SER A 95 -9.47 -5.02 3.25
CA SER A 95 -10.34 -5.31 2.11
C SER A 95 -9.60 -5.19 0.77
N SER A 96 -8.70 -4.22 0.61
CA SER A 96 -8.06 -3.90 -0.68
C SER A 96 -6.58 -4.26 -0.81
N CYS A 97 -5.93 -4.81 0.21
CA CYS A 97 -4.50 -5.10 0.16
C CYS A 97 -4.20 -6.53 0.64
N ALA A 98 -3.21 -7.15 0.02
CA ALA A 98 -2.61 -8.41 0.47
C ALA A 98 -1.60 -8.09 1.58
N ILE A 99 -2.12 -7.80 2.78
CA ILE A 99 -1.34 -7.49 3.99
C ILE A 99 -1.60 -8.55 5.05
N GLY A 100 -0.60 -8.84 5.89
CA GLY A 100 -0.69 -9.85 6.93
C GLY A 100 0.23 -11.03 6.67
N SER A 101 -0.25 -12.23 7.01
CA SER A 101 0.48 -13.47 6.80
C SER A 101 0.52 -13.88 5.33
N VAL A 102 1.37 -14.87 5.01
CA VAL A 102 1.40 -15.48 3.67
C VAL A 102 0.04 -16.08 3.30
N ALA A 103 -0.68 -16.66 4.27
CA ALA A 103 -2.01 -17.23 4.05
C ALA A 103 -3.03 -16.14 3.68
N ASP A 104 -3.05 -15.04 4.42
CA ASP A 104 -3.91 -13.88 4.12
C ASP A 104 -3.63 -13.33 2.71
N GLY A 105 -2.34 -13.27 2.36
CA GLY A 105 -1.91 -12.89 1.01
C GLY A 105 -2.44 -13.82 -0.06
N VAL A 106 -2.29 -15.14 0.09
CA VAL A 106 -2.80 -16.14 -0.87
C VAL A 106 -4.31 -16.04 -1.02
N GLU A 107 -5.05 -15.90 0.08
CA GLU A 107 -6.50 -15.73 0.05
C GLU A 107 -6.89 -14.46 -0.72
N LYS A 108 -6.20 -13.34 -0.46
CA LYS A 108 -6.46 -12.08 -1.16
C LYS A 108 -6.17 -12.18 -2.66
N LEU A 109 -5.06 -12.79 -3.04
CA LEU A 109 -4.69 -13.01 -4.44
C LEU A 109 -5.73 -13.89 -5.16
N ALA A 110 -6.23 -14.93 -4.49
CA ALA A 110 -7.33 -15.75 -5.01
C ALA A 110 -8.59 -14.93 -5.22
N ALA A 111 -9.01 -14.13 -4.25
CA ALA A 111 -10.17 -13.26 -4.39
C ALA A 111 -10.06 -12.29 -5.58
N TYR A 112 -8.86 -11.76 -5.87
CA TYR A 112 -8.65 -10.92 -7.05
C TYR A 112 -8.72 -11.70 -8.36
N ARG A 113 -8.18 -12.91 -8.39
CA ARG A 113 -8.29 -13.82 -9.54
C ARG A 113 -9.76 -14.16 -9.82
N ASP A 114 -10.52 -14.49 -8.78
CA ASP A 114 -11.95 -14.82 -8.87
C ASP A 114 -12.79 -13.61 -9.29
N ALA A 115 -12.37 -12.40 -8.92
CA ALA A 115 -12.96 -11.15 -9.39
C ALA A 115 -12.62 -10.80 -10.86
N GLY A 116 -11.78 -11.61 -11.53
CA GLY A 116 -11.47 -11.49 -12.95
C GLY A 116 -10.09 -10.93 -13.28
N ALA A 117 -9.15 -10.84 -12.32
CA ALA A 117 -7.79 -10.40 -12.62
C ALA A 117 -7.01 -11.46 -13.43
N ASP A 118 -6.50 -11.08 -14.60
CA ASP A 118 -5.65 -11.93 -15.45
C ASP A 118 -4.22 -12.10 -14.92
N GLU A 119 -3.70 -11.10 -14.21
CA GLU A 119 -2.37 -11.13 -13.60
C GLU A 119 -2.35 -10.27 -12.34
N ILE A 120 -1.44 -10.58 -11.42
CA ILE A 120 -1.30 -9.82 -10.17
C ILE A 120 0.16 -9.40 -9.97
N VAL A 121 0.37 -8.11 -9.74
CA VAL A 121 1.68 -7.53 -9.43
C VAL A 121 1.68 -7.03 -7.99
N THR A 122 2.57 -7.61 -7.17
CA THR A 122 2.81 -7.14 -5.80
C THR A 122 3.88 -6.05 -5.79
N TYR A 123 3.66 -4.98 -5.05
CA TYR A 123 4.66 -3.93 -4.81
C TYR A 123 4.66 -3.50 -3.34
N GLY A 124 5.72 -2.81 -2.92
CA GLY A 124 5.85 -2.30 -1.56
C GLY A 124 6.63 -3.18 -0.59
N SER A 125 7.13 -4.32 -1.08
CA SER A 125 8.00 -5.25 -0.35
C SER A 125 9.16 -5.69 -1.23
N THR A 126 10.24 -6.17 -0.60
CA THR A 126 11.38 -6.73 -1.33
C THR A 126 11.06 -8.13 -1.88
N PRO A 127 11.77 -8.59 -2.93
CA PRO A 127 11.62 -9.97 -3.41
C PRO A 127 11.79 -11.02 -2.32
N GLN A 128 12.72 -10.79 -1.37
CA GLN A 128 12.94 -11.70 -0.25
C GLN A 128 11.73 -11.74 0.71
N GLN A 129 11.12 -10.60 1.01
CA GLN A 129 9.90 -10.55 1.83
C GLN A 129 8.71 -11.21 1.13
N ASN A 130 8.60 -11.10 -0.20
CA ASN A 130 7.55 -11.76 -0.97
C ASN A 130 7.83 -13.22 -1.32
N ALA A 131 9.03 -13.74 -1.07
CA ALA A 131 9.42 -15.08 -1.49
C ALA A 131 8.45 -16.16 -0.99
N GLY A 132 8.02 -16.06 0.27
CA GLY A 132 7.04 -16.98 0.87
C GLY A 132 5.66 -16.92 0.19
N LEU A 133 5.18 -15.70 -0.10
CA LEU A 133 3.92 -15.51 -0.82
C LEU A 133 3.99 -16.05 -2.25
N ALA A 134 5.07 -15.77 -2.98
CA ALA A 134 5.26 -16.25 -4.35
C ALA A 134 5.33 -17.78 -4.41
N ALA A 135 6.06 -18.41 -3.47
CA ALA A 135 6.13 -19.86 -3.37
C ALA A 135 4.76 -20.48 -3.05
N ALA A 136 4.02 -19.92 -2.09
CA ALA A 136 2.70 -20.44 -1.71
C ALA A 136 1.64 -20.23 -2.81
N TRP A 137 1.70 -19.11 -3.52
CA TRP A 137 0.76 -18.78 -4.60
C TRP A 137 0.97 -19.64 -5.86
N SER A 138 2.22 -20.01 -6.16
CA SER A 138 2.57 -20.86 -7.30
C SER A 138 2.36 -22.35 -7.04
N ALA A 139 2.07 -22.75 -5.81
CA ALA A 139 1.86 -24.15 -5.46
C ALA A 139 0.57 -24.70 -6.12
N PRO A 140 0.58 -25.92 -6.68
CA PRO A 140 -0.63 -26.56 -7.18
C PRO A 140 -1.69 -26.65 -6.07
N ALA A 141 -2.96 -26.46 -6.41
CA ALA A 141 -4.08 -26.38 -5.45
C ALA A 141 -4.25 -27.62 -4.52
N GLY A 142 -3.50 -28.70 -4.75
CA GLY A 142 -3.51 -29.94 -3.95
C GLY A 142 -2.41 -30.07 -2.89
N SER A 143 -1.55 -29.07 -2.65
CA SER A 143 -0.48 -29.17 -1.64
C SER A 143 -0.73 -28.39 -0.34
N ARG A 144 -1.95 -27.93 -0.09
CA ARG A 144 -2.33 -27.29 1.18
C ARG A 144 -2.61 -28.39 2.22
N VAL A 145 -1.56 -28.83 2.92
CA VAL A 145 -1.64 -29.68 4.12
C VAL A 145 -1.56 -28.81 5.35
#